data_AF-A0A3C0T0D6-F1
#
_entry.id   AF-A0A3C0T0D6-F1
#
_cell.length_a   1.000
_cell.length_b   1.000
_cell.length_c   1.000
_cell.angle_alpha   90.00
_cell.angle_beta   90.00
_cell.angle_gamma   90.00
#
_symmetry.space_group_name_H-M   'P 1'
#
loop_
_entity.id
_entity.type
_entity.pdbx_description
1 polymer ?
#
loop_
_entity_poly.entity_id
_entity_poly.type
_entity_poly.pdbx_seq_one_letter_code
_entity_poly.pdbx_strand_id
1 'polypeptide(L)'
;MKEDAIIKDLAGKFDALRIKKQMKDTDIEAVSGVSRKTLYNFRKGISAISMKSFIRLLRSIDELDRLENLLTDVDKYSPMNEPVKKLPKRVRSSNARKSDFKWGDEE
;
A
#
# COMPACT_ATOMS: atom_id res chain seq x y z
N MET A 1 -13.44 -6.65 -4.32
CA MET A 1 -13.56 -5.46 -3.43
C MET A 1 -13.37 -4.22 -4.29
N LYS A 2 -14.19 -3.17 -4.15
CA LYS A 2 -13.98 -1.91 -4.88
C LYS A 2 -12.88 -1.08 -4.21
N GLU A 3 -12.17 -0.26 -4.98
CA GLU A 3 -11.08 0.58 -4.48
C GLU A 3 -11.51 1.45 -3.29
N ASP A 4 -12.67 2.09 -3.38
CA ASP A 4 -13.23 2.91 -2.30
C ASP A 4 -13.49 2.14 -1.01
N ALA A 5 -13.83 0.85 -1.12
CA ALA A 5 -14.06 0.00 0.04
C ALA A 5 -12.74 -0.31 0.77
N ILE A 6 -11.65 -0.50 0.02
CA ILE A 6 -10.30 -0.71 0.57
C ILE A 6 -9.83 0.57 1.28
N ILE A 7 -10.02 1.74 0.65
CA ILE A 7 -9.67 3.03 1.24
C ILE A 7 -10.44 3.25 2.55
N LYS A 8 -11.74 2.96 2.55
CA LYS A 8 -12.58 3.10 3.74
C LYS A 8 -12.15 2.15 4.87
N ASP A 9 -11.79 0.91 4.55
CA ASP A 9 -11.27 -0.05 5.54
C ASP A 9 -9.94 0.43 6.15
N LEU A 10 -8.99 0.88 5.33
CA LEU A 10 -7.74 1.46 5.80
C LEU A 10 -7.96 2.70 6.67
N ALA A 11 -8.90 3.58 6.27
CA ALA A 11 -9.24 4.75 7.06
C ALA A 11 -9.88 4.39 8.40
N GLY A 12 -10.71 3.34 8.45
CA GLY A 12 -11.28 2.81 9.68
C GLY A 12 -10.21 2.26 10.62
N LYS A 13 -9.25 1.49 10.10
CA LYS A 13 -8.09 0.98 10.87
C LYS A 13 -7.25 2.12 11.44
N PHE A 14 -6.97 3.14 10.63
CA PHE A 14 -6.26 4.34 11.08
C PHE A 14 -7.01 5.04 12.22
N ASP A 15 -8.32 5.23 12.09
CA ASP A 15 -9.11 5.94 13.10
C ASP A 15 -9.22 5.16 14.42
N ALA A 16 -9.30 3.83 14.35
CA ALA A 16 -9.23 2.98 15.53
C ALA A 16 -7.89 3.16 16.29
N LEU A 17 -6.77 3.23 15.58
CA LEU A 17 -5.45 3.49 16.18
C LEU A 17 -5.38 4.89 16.79
N ARG A 18 -5.89 5.91 16.09
CA ARG A 18 -5.99 7.27 16.61
C ARG A 18 -6.78 7.33 17.93
N ILE A 19 -7.98 6.73 17.95
CA ILE A 19 -8.85 6.72 19.12
C ILE A 19 -8.16 6.02 20.29
N LYS A 20 -7.49 4.89 20.03
CA LYS A 20 -6.72 4.17 21.05
C LYS A 20 -5.60 5.03 21.67
N LYS A 21 -4.99 5.91 20.89
CA LYS A 21 -3.97 6.89 21.35
C LYS A 21 -4.56 8.21 21.86
N GLN A 22 -5.89 8.32 21.98
CA GLN A 22 -6.60 9.50 22.48
C GLN A 22 -6.29 10.81 21.73
N MET A 23 -5.91 10.72 20.46
CA MET A 23 -5.56 11.89 19.67
C MET A 23 -6.80 12.54 19.06
N LYS A 24 -6.86 13.88 19.04
CA LYS A 24 -7.91 14.61 18.34
C LYS A 24 -7.52 14.82 16.88
N ASP A 25 -8.51 15.04 16.03
CA ASP A 25 -8.27 15.35 14.62
C ASP A 25 -7.50 16.68 14.45
N THR A 26 -7.66 17.62 15.39
CA THR A 26 -6.88 18.88 15.43
C THR A 26 -5.40 18.64 15.67
N ASP A 27 -5.07 17.64 16.49
CA ASP A 27 -3.69 17.32 16.85
C ASP A 27 -3.01 16.62 15.68
N ILE A 28 -3.73 15.73 15.00
CA ILE A 28 -3.27 15.13 13.73
C ILE A 28 -3.04 16.22 12.68
N GLU A 29 -3.98 17.15 12.51
CA GLU A 29 -3.85 18.22 11.52
C GLU A 29 -2.57 19.05 11.76
N ALA A 30 -2.31 19.42 13.02
CA ALA A 30 -1.11 20.15 13.41
C ALA A 30 0.20 19.38 13.14
N VAL A 31 0.23 18.08 13.40
CA VAL A 31 1.46 17.26 13.27
C VAL A 31 1.68 16.77 11.83
N SER A 32 0.63 16.30 11.17
CA SER A 32 0.71 15.71 9.83
C SER A 32 0.66 16.76 8.71
N GLY A 33 0.13 17.95 8.98
CA GLY A 33 -0.17 18.97 7.97
C GLY A 33 -1.29 18.56 7.00
N VAL A 34 -2.05 17.50 7.31
CA VAL A 34 -3.20 17.06 6.52
C VAL A 34 -4.45 17.72 7.08
N SER A 35 -5.19 18.45 6.24
CA SER A 35 -6.37 19.17 6.68
C SER A 35 -7.45 18.24 7.24
N ARG A 36 -8.24 18.73 8.20
CA ARG A 36 -9.42 18.00 8.72
C ARG A 36 -10.38 17.57 7.62
N LYS A 37 -10.56 18.40 6.58
CA LYS A 37 -11.42 18.08 5.43
C LYS A 37 -10.88 16.87 4.66
N THR A 38 -9.56 16.81 4.44
CA THR A 38 -8.91 15.68 3.78
C THR A 38 -9.03 14.41 4.62
N LEU A 39 -8.83 14.48 5.93
CA LEU A 39 -8.99 13.35 6.84
C LEU A 39 -10.44 12.84 6.87
N TYR A 40 -11.41 13.75 6.88
CA TYR A 40 -12.84 13.40 6.80
C TYR A 40 -13.19 12.68 5.49
N ASN A 41 -12.76 13.22 4.34
CA ASN A 41 -13.02 12.62 3.04
C ASN A 41 -12.37 11.24 2.90
N PHE A 42 -11.17 11.07 3.46
CA PHE A 42 -10.48 9.78 3.55
C PHE A 42 -11.30 8.75 4.32
N ARG A 43 -11.83 9.12 5.50
CA ARG A 43 -12.73 8.23 6.29
C ARG A 43 -14.02 7.85 5.57
N LYS A 44 -14.56 8.76 4.76
CA LYS A 44 -15.77 8.50 3.98
C LYS A 44 -15.51 7.71 2.69
N GLY A 45 -14.24 7.53 2.30
CA GLY A 45 -13.88 6.93 1.01
C GLY A 45 -14.30 7.79 -0.18
N ILE A 46 -14.48 9.10 0.01
CA ILE A 46 -14.92 10.04 -1.04
C ILE A 46 -13.74 10.43 -1.93
N SER A 47 -12.55 10.58 -1.33
CA SER A 47 -11.35 10.95 -2.05
C SER A 47 -10.17 10.08 -1.64
N ALA A 48 -9.44 9.57 -2.63
CA ALA A 48 -8.14 8.99 -2.41
C ALA A 48 -7.17 10.07 -1.86
N ILE A 49 -6.31 9.65 -0.94
CA ILE A 49 -5.20 10.46 -0.47
C ILE A 49 -3.91 9.98 -1.12
N SER A 50 -2.93 10.88 -1.28
CA SER A 50 -1.61 10.46 -1.72
C SER A 50 -0.95 9.54 -0.68
N MET A 51 -0.11 8.62 -1.14
CA MET A 51 0.68 7.77 -0.24
C MET A 51 1.55 8.60 0.73
N LYS A 52 2.07 9.74 0.27
CA LYS A 52 2.82 10.69 1.11
C LYS A 52 1.96 11.25 2.26
N SER A 53 0.70 11.59 1.99
CA SER A 53 -0.24 12.04 3.02
C SER A 53 -0.55 10.92 4.01
N PHE A 54 -0.72 9.69 3.52
CA PHE A 54 -0.94 8.53 4.38
C PHE A 54 0.25 8.25 5.32
N ILE A 55 1.48 8.31 4.79
CA ILE A 55 2.71 8.19 5.59
C ILE A 55 2.78 9.28 6.67
N ARG A 56 2.40 10.53 6.36
CA ARG A 56 2.35 11.63 7.35
C ARG A 56 1.32 11.36 8.45
N LEU A 57 0.16 10.83 8.10
CA LEU A 57 -0.86 10.44 9.07
C LEU A 57 -0.35 9.33 10.00
N LEU A 58 0.25 8.26 9.46
CA LEU A 58 0.83 7.18 10.27
C LEU A 58 1.96 7.68 11.18
N ARG A 59 2.82 8.56 10.66
CA ARG A 59 3.86 9.21 11.47
C ARG A 59 3.28 10.07 12.59
N SER A 60 2.20 10.80 12.34
CA SER A 60 1.59 11.65 13.38
C SER A 60 1.03 10.87 14.55
N ILE A 61 0.65 9.60 14.34
CA ILE A 61 0.17 8.72 15.40
C ILE A 61 1.24 7.75 15.86
N ASP A 62 2.51 7.89 15.47
CA ASP A 62 3.61 6.99 15.84
C ASP A 62 3.31 5.51 15.52
N GLU A 63 2.84 5.25 14.30
CA GLU A 63 2.55 3.90 13.78
C GLU A 63 3.16 3.69 12.39
N LEU A 64 4.24 4.42 12.07
CA LEU A 64 4.90 4.34 10.77
C LEU A 64 5.48 2.93 10.52
N ASP A 65 6.02 2.29 11.56
CA ASP A 65 6.64 0.96 11.49
C ASP A 65 5.66 -0.13 11.05
N ARG A 66 4.34 0.09 11.19
CA ARG A 66 3.34 -0.82 10.64
C ARG A 66 3.39 -0.93 9.12
N LEU A 67 3.92 0.09 8.44
CA LEU A 67 4.06 0.06 6.99
C LEU A 67 5.08 -1.00 6.55
N GLU A 68 6.11 -1.27 7.37
CA GLU A 68 7.10 -2.31 7.09
C GLU A 68 6.41 -3.67 6.98
N ASN A 69 5.48 -3.94 7.89
CA ASN A 69 4.68 -5.16 7.97
C ASN A 69 3.59 -5.27 6.88
N LEU A 70 3.28 -4.19 6.16
CA LEU A 70 2.17 -4.16 5.20
C LEU A 70 2.48 -4.99 3.95
N LEU A 71 3.75 -4.98 3.51
CA LEU A 71 4.20 -5.60 2.27
C LEU A 71 5.15 -6.77 2.50
N THR A 72 5.38 -7.15 3.76
CA THR A 72 6.31 -8.24 4.05
C THR A 72 5.67 -9.58 3.74
N ASP A 73 6.24 -10.29 2.77
CA ASP A 73 6.03 -11.72 2.56
C ASP A 73 6.89 -12.51 3.56
N VAL A 74 6.81 -12.23 4.87
CA VAL A 74 7.54 -13.08 5.83
C VAL A 74 6.87 -14.45 5.78
N ASP A 75 7.56 -15.39 5.14
CA ASP A 75 7.24 -16.80 5.20
C ASP A 75 6.96 -17.15 6.66
N LYS A 76 5.75 -17.68 6.92
CA LYS A 76 5.38 -18.17 8.25
C LYS A 76 6.50 -19.09 8.72
N TYR A 77 7.15 -18.73 9.83
CA TYR A 77 8.18 -19.54 10.45
C TYR A 77 7.75 -21.02 10.49
N SER A 78 8.45 -21.87 9.74
CA SER A 78 8.20 -23.30 9.67
C SER A 78 9.35 -24.05 10.35
N PRO A 79 9.07 -24.97 11.30
CA PRO A 79 10.11 -25.78 11.96
C PRO A 79 10.91 -26.66 10.99
N MET A 80 10.28 -27.06 9.88
CA MET A 80 10.99 -27.53 8.70
C MET A 80 11.54 -26.28 8.02
N ASN A 81 12.84 -26.01 8.17
CA ASN A 81 13.55 -25.02 7.36
C ASN A 81 13.40 -25.39 5.87
N GLU A 82 12.30 -25.00 5.23
CA GLU A 82 12.24 -24.99 3.78
C GLU A 82 13.32 -24.02 3.32
N PRO A 83 14.25 -24.45 2.45
CA PRO A 83 15.24 -23.53 1.92
C PRO A 83 14.49 -22.38 1.25
N VAL A 84 14.82 -21.14 1.66
CA VAL A 84 14.23 -19.90 1.13
C VAL A 84 14.08 -20.04 -0.39
N LYS A 85 12.84 -20.19 -0.87
CA LYS A 85 12.58 -20.37 -2.30
C LYS A 85 13.13 -19.13 -2.98
N LYS A 86 14.13 -19.31 -3.86
CA LYS A 86 14.72 -18.19 -4.61
C LYS A 86 13.59 -17.43 -5.29
N LEU A 87 13.53 -16.12 -5.04
CA LEU A 87 12.54 -15.25 -5.67
C LEU A 87 12.57 -15.47 -7.21
N PRO A 88 11.41 -15.57 -7.87
CA PRO A 88 11.36 -15.76 -9.30
C PRO A 88 12.09 -14.61 -10.01
N LYS A 89 12.73 -14.92 -11.14
CA LYS A 89 13.39 -13.91 -11.97
C LYS A 89 12.35 -12.86 -12.38
N ARG A 90 12.69 -11.58 -12.22
CA ARG A 90 11.83 -10.44 -12.63
C ARG A 90 11.27 -10.68 -14.02
N VAL A 91 9.95 -10.70 -14.14
CA VAL A 91 9.27 -10.76 -15.44
C VAL A 91 9.59 -9.49 -16.22
N ARG A 92 10.11 -9.66 -17.44
CA ARG A 92 10.23 -8.58 -18.43
C ARG A 92 9.17 -8.84 -19.49
N SER A 93 8.29 -7.87 -19.72
CA SER A 93 7.47 -7.89 -20.93
C SER A 93 8.39 -7.61 -22.11
N SER A 94 8.86 -8.66 -22.80
CA SER A 94 9.38 -8.45 -24.14
C SER A 94 8.16 -8.17 -25.01
N ASN A 95 7.95 -6.91 -25.38
CA ASN A 95 7.10 -6.56 -26.53
C ASN A 95 7.79 -6.98 -27.84
N ALA A 96 8.42 -8.16 -27.87
CA ALA A 96 8.73 -8.84 -29.11
C ALA A 96 7.37 -9.36 -29.60
N ARG A 97 6.68 -8.55 -30.42
CA ARG A 97 5.73 -9.11 -31.38
C ARG A 97 6.47 -10.28 -32.03
N LYS A 98 5.87 -11.47 -32.07
CA LYS A 98 6.38 -12.54 -32.92
C LYS A 98 6.45 -11.93 -34.32
N SER A 99 7.63 -11.56 -34.78
CA SER A 99 7.81 -11.24 -36.18
C SER A 99 7.63 -12.57 -36.88
N ASP A 100 6.65 -12.66 -37.79
CA ASP A 100 6.58 -13.74 -38.77
C ASP A 100 7.81 -13.56 -39.68
N PHE A 101 8.96 -14.01 -39.17
CA PHE A 101 10.22 -13.95 -39.85
C PHE A 101 10.20 -15.02 -40.94
N LYS A 102 10.13 -14.58 -42.20
CA LYS A 102 10.25 -15.44 -43.38
C LYS A 102 11.63 -15.26 -44.00
N TRP A 103 12.27 -16.37 -44.32
CA TRP A 103 13.53 -16.37 -45.08
C TRP A 103 13.23 -16.13 -46.56
N GLY A 104 14.14 -15.42 -47.25
CA GLY A 104 13.96 -14.88 -48.60
C GLY A 104 13.79 -15.89 -49.75
N ASP A 105 13.56 -17.17 -49.43
CA ASP A 105 13.23 -18.22 -50.40
C ASP A 105 11.72 -18.61 -50.34
N GLU A 106 10.93 -17.97 -49.47
CA GLU A 106 9.47 -18.12 -49.41
C GLU A 106 8.75 -16.89 -50.03
N GLU A 107 8.84 -16.75 -51.36
CA GLU A 107 7.83 -16.05 -52.17
C GLU A 107 7.01 -17.04 -53.00
#